data_AF-A0A1R3L2Y4-F1
#
_entry.id   AF-A0A1R3L2Y4-F1
#
_cell.length_a   1.000
_cell.length_b   1.000
_cell.length_c   1.000
_cell.angle_alpha   90.00
_cell.angle_beta   90.00
_cell.angle_gamma   90.00
#
_symmetry.space_group_name_H-M   'P 1'
#
loop_
_entity.id
_entity.type
_entity.pdbx_description
1 polymer ?
#
loop_
_entity_poly.entity_id
_entity_poly.type
_entity_poly.pdbx_seq_one_letter_code
_entity_poly.pdbx_strand_id
1 'polypeptide(L)'
;MEIEDREVYQDQPTIAVLKVYSRNIDNLRKVRNIQLPQQDNINVHPVHFRKSEIDPSDMGGSMASQVIAVFMVFPNHAGYVEVPAVSASVNTLSSKNKILSNKVKLNVKKLPEGAPGSFKNAVGNFKVDVYCPTAGKTEVEKPMNVVVKVSGEGNIMDMKLPDDGIPLYGRKS
;
A
#
# COMPACT_ATOMS: atom_id res chain seq x y z
N MET A 1 -10.49 -11.29 -4.12
CA MET A 1 -9.42 -10.30 -3.97
C MET A 1 -9.38 -9.49 -5.24
N GLU A 2 -9.53 -8.18 -5.08
CA GLU A 2 -9.51 -7.19 -6.16
C GLU A 2 -8.31 -6.29 -5.93
N ILE A 3 -7.70 -5.83 -7.03
CA ILE A 3 -6.58 -4.87 -6.99
C ILE A 3 -7.03 -3.66 -7.79
N GLU A 4 -6.84 -2.48 -7.22
CA GLU A 4 -7.27 -1.19 -7.79
C GLU A 4 -6.56 -0.88 -9.10
N ASP A 5 -5.22 -0.89 -9.09
CA ASP A 5 -4.41 -0.72 -10.30
C ASP A 5 -3.53 -1.96 -10.53
N ARG A 6 -3.65 -2.56 -11.72
CA ARG A 6 -2.85 -3.71 -12.14
C ARG A 6 -1.64 -3.32 -12.98
N GLU A 7 -1.50 -2.06 -13.35
CA GLU A 7 -0.41 -1.55 -14.19
C GLU A 7 0.44 -0.50 -13.46
N VAL A 8 1.24 -0.96 -12.52
CA VAL A 8 2.09 -0.09 -11.69
C VAL A 8 3.56 -0.13 -12.13
N TYR A 9 4.34 0.88 -11.73
CA TYR A 9 5.80 0.81 -11.83
C TYR A 9 6.38 -0.09 -10.74
N GLN A 10 7.60 -0.58 -10.98
CA GLN A 10 8.40 -1.21 -9.93
C GLN A 10 8.48 -0.28 -8.71
N ASP A 11 8.34 -0.84 -7.52
CA ASP A 11 8.34 -0.17 -6.21
C ASP A 11 7.17 0.82 -5.98
N GLN A 12 6.26 0.95 -6.94
CA GLN A 12 5.01 1.70 -6.76
C GLN A 12 3.95 0.80 -6.10
N PRO A 13 3.30 1.24 -5.00
CA PRO A 13 2.24 0.46 -4.37
C PRO A 13 0.96 0.41 -5.22
N THR A 14 0.21 -0.68 -5.06
CA THR A 14 -1.21 -0.79 -5.44
C THR A 14 -2.04 -1.29 -4.26
N ILE A 15 -3.32 -0.91 -4.20
CA ILE A 15 -4.24 -1.31 -3.14
C ILE A 15 -4.95 -2.61 -3.53
N ALA A 16 -4.94 -3.57 -2.62
CA ALA A 16 -5.71 -4.80 -2.72
C ALA A 16 -6.84 -4.81 -1.69
N VAL A 17 -8.05 -5.10 -2.16
CA VAL A 17 -9.26 -5.23 -1.35
C VAL A 17 -9.65 -6.70 -1.27
N LEU A 18 -9.72 -7.21 -0.04
CA LEU A 18 -10.17 -8.56 0.23
C LEU A 18 -11.64 -8.55 0.63
N LYS A 19 -12.48 -8.96 -0.32
CA LYS A 19 -13.91 -9.17 -0.14
C LYS A 19 -14.23 -10.67 -0.07
N VAL A 20 -15.12 -11.06 0.84
CA VAL A 20 -15.65 -12.41 0.99
C VAL A 20 -17.15 -12.42 0.69
N TYR A 21 -17.63 -13.50 0.07
CA TYR A 21 -19.02 -13.69 -0.34
C TYR A 21 -19.62 -14.93 0.33
N SER A 22 -20.89 -14.88 0.70
CA SER A 22 -21.61 -16.01 1.28
C SER A 22 -23.11 -15.86 1.11
N ARG A 23 -23.81 -16.98 0.88
CA ARG A 23 -25.28 -17.04 0.98
C ARG A 23 -25.77 -17.01 2.43
N ASN A 24 -24.91 -17.37 3.39
CA ASN A 24 -25.20 -17.30 4.81
C ASN A 24 -24.43 -16.12 5.43
N ILE A 25 -25.17 -15.10 5.86
CA ILE A 25 -24.62 -13.86 6.46
C ILE A 25 -23.82 -14.15 7.74
N ASP A 26 -24.22 -15.13 8.55
CA ASP A 26 -23.51 -15.46 9.79
C ASP A 26 -22.10 -15.98 9.53
N ASN A 27 -21.86 -16.61 8.36
CA ASN A 27 -20.52 -17.08 8.00
C ASN A 27 -19.56 -15.92 7.76
N LEU A 28 -20.03 -14.79 7.22
CA LEU A 28 -19.20 -13.58 6.99
C LEU A 28 -18.65 -13.03 8.31
N ARG A 29 -19.50 -13.01 9.34
CA ARG A 29 -19.12 -12.58 10.71
C ARG A 29 -18.06 -13.50 11.32
N LYS A 30 -18.07 -14.78 10.96
CA LYS A 30 -17.17 -15.83 11.48
C LYS A 30 -15.82 -15.91 10.76
N VAL A 31 -15.60 -15.17 9.68
CA VAL A 31 -14.29 -15.14 8.99
C VAL A 31 -13.23 -14.50 9.90
N ARG A 32 -12.12 -15.19 10.16
CA ARG A 32 -11.01 -14.74 11.02
C ARG A 32 -9.68 -15.26 10.50
N ASN A 33 -8.59 -14.92 11.20
CA ASN A 33 -7.24 -15.40 10.93
C ASN A 33 -6.80 -15.13 9.48
N ILE A 34 -6.95 -13.88 9.04
CA ILE A 34 -6.53 -13.44 7.71
C ILE A 34 -5.00 -13.45 7.68
N GLN A 35 -4.42 -14.19 6.75
CA GLN A 35 -2.99 -14.28 6.54
C GLN A 35 -2.68 -13.75 5.14
N LEU A 36 -2.11 -12.55 5.11
CA LEU A 36 -1.64 -11.92 3.88
C LEU A 36 -0.48 -12.73 3.27
N PRO A 37 -0.34 -12.73 1.93
CA PRO A 37 0.74 -13.46 1.28
C PRO A 37 2.11 -12.88 1.64
N GLN A 38 3.09 -13.77 1.77
CA GLN A 38 4.51 -13.43 1.94
C GLN A 38 5.31 -14.15 0.85
N GLN A 39 6.08 -13.41 0.06
CA GLN A 39 6.98 -13.94 -0.96
C GLN A 39 8.07 -12.91 -1.29
N ASP A 40 9.19 -13.35 -1.84
CA ASP A 40 10.38 -12.50 -2.03
C ASP A 40 10.18 -11.37 -3.04
N ASN A 41 9.18 -11.48 -3.92
CA ASN A 41 9.05 -10.64 -5.10
C ASN A 41 7.91 -9.60 -4.99
N ILE A 42 7.23 -9.53 -3.83
CA ILE A 42 6.33 -8.43 -3.43
C ILE A 42 6.50 -8.15 -1.93
N ASN A 43 6.40 -6.88 -1.54
CA ASN A 43 6.20 -6.50 -0.14
C ASN A 43 4.72 -6.20 0.10
N VAL A 44 4.17 -6.66 1.22
CA VAL A 44 2.74 -6.50 1.53
C VAL A 44 2.59 -5.84 2.89
N HIS A 45 1.85 -4.73 2.91
CA HIS A 45 1.63 -3.95 4.13
C HIS A 45 0.14 -3.79 4.40
N PRO A 46 -0.37 -4.21 5.57
CA PRO A 46 -1.77 -4.02 5.90
C PRO A 46 -2.09 -2.53 6.05
N VAL A 47 -3.17 -2.08 5.42
CA VAL A 47 -3.73 -0.73 5.66
C VAL A 47 -4.69 -0.83 6.84
N HIS A 48 -5.66 -1.75 6.78
CA HIS A 48 -6.47 -2.10 7.93
C HIS A 48 -7.14 -3.49 7.77
N PHE A 49 -7.51 -4.08 8.91
CA PHE A 49 -8.25 -5.35 8.99
C PHE A 49 -9.66 -5.19 9.60
N ARG A 50 -10.18 -3.95 9.70
CA ARG A 50 -11.56 -3.78 10.18
C ARG A 50 -12.50 -4.30 9.10
N LYS A 51 -13.48 -5.09 9.52
CA LYS A 51 -14.51 -5.53 8.59
C LYS A 51 -15.45 -4.37 8.29
N SER A 52 -15.85 -4.24 7.02
CA SER A 52 -16.92 -3.32 6.64
C SER A 52 -18.26 -3.81 7.18
N GLU A 53 -19.29 -2.99 7.01
CA GLU A 53 -20.66 -3.46 7.04
C GLU A 53 -20.88 -4.56 5.98
N ILE A 54 -21.86 -5.41 6.23
CA ILE A 54 -22.23 -6.49 5.31
C ILE A 54 -23.19 -5.91 4.28
N ASP A 55 -22.88 -6.10 3.00
CA ASP A 55 -23.77 -5.76 1.90
C ASP A 55 -24.59 -7.00 1.52
N PRO A 56 -25.92 -7.03 1.75
CA PRO A 56 -26.76 -8.17 1.40
C PRO A 56 -27.15 -8.23 -0.08
N SER A 57 -26.86 -7.17 -0.85
CA SER A 57 -27.35 -6.97 -2.22
C SER A 57 -26.33 -7.24 -3.32
N ASP A 58 -25.09 -7.58 -2.94
CA ASP A 58 -24.01 -7.89 -3.89
C ASP A 58 -24.37 -9.11 -4.78
N MET A 59 -23.71 -9.21 -5.94
CA MET A 59 -24.04 -10.20 -6.98
C MET A 59 -25.55 -10.29 -7.30
N GLY A 60 -26.22 -9.14 -7.46
CA GLY A 60 -27.64 -9.07 -7.81
C GLY A 60 -28.58 -9.65 -6.74
N GLY A 61 -28.18 -9.58 -5.47
CA GLY A 61 -28.94 -10.10 -4.33
C GLY A 61 -28.81 -11.60 -4.10
N SER A 62 -27.97 -12.30 -4.87
CA SER A 62 -27.77 -13.74 -4.72
C SER A 62 -26.80 -14.10 -3.58
N MET A 63 -25.91 -13.19 -3.18
CA MET A 63 -24.92 -13.40 -2.12
C MET A 63 -24.66 -12.12 -1.34
N ALA A 64 -24.54 -12.23 -0.02
CA ALA A 64 -24.04 -11.14 0.78
C ALA A 64 -22.51 -11.08 0.71
N SER A 65 -21.95 -9.87 0.80
CA SER A 65 -20.50 -9.64 0.78
C SER A 65 -20.02 -8.79 1.95
N GLN A 66 -18.72 -8.90 2.25
CA GLN A 66 -18.07 -8.09 3.29
C GLN A 66 -16.60 -7.87 2.93
N VAL A 67 -16.12 -6.63 3.04
CA VAL A 67 -14.69 -6.33 2.98
C VAL A 67 -14.07 -6.68 4.34
N ILE A 68 -13.02 -7.50 4.32
CA ILE A 68 -12.41 -8.05 5.53
C ILE A 68 -10.94 -7.63 5.73
N ALA A 69 -10.29 -7.13 4.68
CA ALA A 69 -8.96 -6.54 4.75
C ALA A 69 -8.72 -5.61 3.57
N VAL A 70 -7.94 -4.57 3.80
CA VAL A 70 -7.32 -3.73 2.77
C VAL A 70 -5.82 -3.69 3.04
N PHE A 71 -5.02 -3.91 2.01
CA PHE A 71 -3.56 -3.93 2.12
C PHE A 71 -2.90 -3.39 0.86
N MET A 72 -1.71 -2.83 1.02
CA MET A 72 -0.87 -2.39 -0.08
C MET A 72 0.04 -3.52 -0.53
N VAL A 73 0.26 -3.59 -1.84
CA VAL A 73 1.20 -4.52 -2.48
C VAL A 73 2.23 -3.69 -3.24
N PHE A 74 3.51 -3.92 -2.95
CA PHE A 74 4.65 -3.27 -3.58
C PHE A 74 5.42 -4.31 -4.39
N PRO A 75 5.32 -4.29 -5.73
CA PRO A 75 6.12 -5.17 -6.58
C PRO A 75 7.56 -4.66 -6.66
N ASN A 76 8.54 -5.54 -6.46
CA ASN A 76 9.95 -5.14 -6.39
C ASN A 76 10.75 -5.42 -7.68
N HIS A 77 10.10 -5.94 -8.72
CA HIS A 77 10.72 -6.20 -10.03
C HIS A 77 9.73 -5.93 -11.15
N ALA A 78 10.25 -5.45 -12.28
CA ALA A 78 9.47 -5.28 -13.50
C ALA A 78 9.10 -6.62 -14.15
N GLY A 79 8.00 -6.63 -14.91
CA GLY A 79 7.44 -7.79 -15.60
C GLY A 79 6.12 -8.25 -15.00
N TYR A 80 5.75 -9.50 -15.27
CA TYR A 80 4.53 -10.09 -14.73
C TYR A 80 4.75 -10.60 -13.31
N VAL A 81 4.09 -9.96 -12.35
CA VAL A 81 4.18 -10.33 -10.93
C VAL A 81 2.84 -10.92 -10.47
N GLU A 82 2.86 -12.15 -9.95
CA GLU A 82 1.67 -12.78 -9.38
C GLU A 82 1.55 -12.43 -7.89
N VAL A 83 0.40 -11.87 -7.50
CA VAL A 83 -0.01 -11.71 -6.11
C VAL A 83 -0.71 -12.99 -5.66
N PRO A 84 -0.16 -13.73 -4.67
CA PRO A 84 -0.69 -15.01 -4.23
C PRO A 84 -2.03 -14.85 -3.50
N ALA A 85 -2.70 -15.97 -3.31
CA ALA A 85 -3.96 -16.02 -2.58
C ALA A 85 -3.76 -15.63 -1.10
N VAL A 86 -4.63 -14.77 -0.59
CA VAL A 86 -4.78 -14.53 0.84
C VAL A 86 -5.55 -15.70 1.43
N SER A 87 -5.13 -16.17 2.62
CA SER A 87 -5.85 -17.21 3.33
C SER A 87 -6.61 -16.68 4.55
N ALA A 88 -7.75 -17.29 4.85
CA ALA A 88 -8.52 -17.01 6.05
C ALA A 88 -9.18 -18.29 6.57
N SER A 89 -9.76 -18.24 7.77
CA SER A 89 -10.52 -19.33 8.36
C SER A 89 -11.97 -18.92 8.61
N VAL A 90 -12.91 -19.84 8.37
CA VAL A 90 -14.30 -19.73 8.80
C VAL A 90 -14.53 -20.76 9.90
N ASN A 91 -14.78 -20.28 11.11
CA ASN A 91 -15.06 -21.16 12.25
C ASN A 91 -16.58 -21.33 12.41
N THR A 92 -17.07 -22.55 12.26
CA THR A 92 -18.41 -22.95 12.67
C THR A 92 -18.34 -23.73 13.99
N LEU A 93 -19.49 -23.99 14.62
CA LEU A 93 -19.54 -24.78 15.87
C LEU A 93 -18.96 -26.20 15.69
N SER A 94 -18.94 -26.71 14.46
CA SER A 94 -18.56 -28.08 14.12
C SER A 94 -17.29 -28.21 13.26
N SER A 95 -16.74 -27.12 12.72
CA SER A 95 -15.58 -27.20 11.82
C SER A 95 -14.82 -25.88 11.70
N LYS A 96 -13.52 -25.98 11.41
CA LYS A 96 -12.67 -24.84 11.03
C LYS A 96 -12.22 -25.04 9.59
N ASN A 97 -12.79 -24.26 8.67
CA ASN A 97 -12.51 -24.38 7.24
C ASN A 97 -11.57 -23.27 6.80
N LYS A 98 -10.51 -23.63 6.08
CA LYS A 98 -9.61 -22.66 5.43
C LYS A 98 -10.20 -22.24 4.09
N ILE A 99 -10.24 -20.95 3.82
CA ILE A 99 -10.63 -20.37 2.54
C ILE A 99 -9.46 -19.61 1.93
N LEU A 100 -9.39 -19.59 0.60
CA LEU A 100 -8.36 -18.91 -0.18
C LEU A 100 -9.01 -17.93 -1.13
N SER A 101 -8.39 -16.76 -1.31
CA SER A 101 -8.78 -15.86 -2.41
C SER A 101 -8.28 -16.38 -3.75
N ASN A 102 -8.75 -15.77 -4.84
CA ASN A 102 -8.07 -15.84 -6.12
C ASN A 102 -6.66 -15.23 -6.02
N LYS A 103 -5.79 -15.65 -6.93
CA LYS A 103 -4.53 -14.95 -7.25
C LYS A 103 -4.81 -13.83 -8.25
N VAL A 104 -3.93 -12.82 -8.30
CA VAL A 104 -4.04 -11.69 -9.25
C VAL A 104 -2.70 -11.47 -9.93
N LYS A 105 -2.70 -11.16 -11.22
CA LYS A 105 -1.49 -10.78 -11.97
C LYS A 105 -1.39 -9.27 -12.09
N LEU A 106 -0.20 -8.75 -11.83
CA LEU A 106 0.21 -7.36 -12.05
C LEU A 106 1.11 -7.28 -13.28
N ASN A 107 0.96 -6.20 -14.05
CA ASN A 107 1.85 -5.80 -15.13
C ASN A 107 2.76 -4.68 -14.60
N VAL A 108 3.98 -5.03 -14.22
CA VAL A 108 4.89 -4.10 -13.54
C VAL A 108 5.84 -3.47 -14.54
N LYS A 109 5.70 -2.16 -14.73
CA LYS A 109 6.51 -1.36 -15.65
C LYS A 109 7.90 -1.13 -15.07
N LYS A 110 8.91 -1.13 -15.94
CA LYS A 110 10.25 -0.65 -15.56
C LYS A 110 10.17 0.84 -15.22
N LEU A 111 11.02 1.28 -14.30
CA LEU A 111 11.17 2.71 -14.01
C LEU A 111 11.61 3.47 -15.28
N PRO A 112 11.11 4.69 -15.50
CA PRO A 112 11.57 5.54 -16.59
C PRO A 112 13.09 5.76 -16.54
N GLU A 113 13.71 5.89 -17.71
CA GLU A 113 15.12 6.25 -17.81
C GLU A 113 15.35 7.73 -17.42
N GLY A 114 16.59 8.07 -17.05
CA GLY A 114 16.96 9.45 -16.69
C GLY A 114 16.79 9.81 -15.22
N ALA A 115 16.60 8.82 -14.34
CA ALA A 115 16.65 9.04 -12.90
C ALA A 115 18.03 9.62 -12.50
N PRO A 116 18.09 10.64 -11.63
CA PRO A 116 19.36 11.18 -11.15
C PRO A 116 20.15 10.11 -10.39
N GLY A 117 21.48 10.17 -10.42
CA GLY A 117 22.33 9.19 -9.71
C GLY A 117 22.10 9.12 -8.20
N SER A 118 21.48 10.15 -7.62
CA SER A 118 21.04 10.21 -6.22
C SER A 118 19.63 9.65 -5.97
N PHE A 119 18.99 9.02 -6.96
CA PHE A 119 17.67 8.42 -6.82
C PHE A 119 17.68 7.31 -5.76
N LYS A 120 16.86 7.47 -4.72
CA LYS A 120 16.74 6.53 -3.58
C LYS A 120 15.37 5.84 -3.55
N ASN A 121 14.95 5.25 -4.67
CA ASN A 121 13.74 4.43 -4.79
C ASN A 121 12.44 5.15 -4.38
N ALA A 122 12.34 6.47 -4.48
CA ALA A 122 11.07 7.18 -4.27
C ALA A 122 10.23 7.09 -5.55
N VAL A 123 9.23 6.21 -5.57
CA VAL A 123 8.35 5.98 -6.72
C VAL A 123 6.93 6.36 -6.38
N GLY A 124 6.35 7.26 -7.18
CA GLY A 124 5.03 7.80 -6.95
C GLY A 124 4.83 9.15 -7.61
N ASN A 125 3.69 9.76 -7.32
CA ASN A 125 3.35 11.11 -7.73
C ASN A 125 3.50 12.04 -6.52
N PHE A 126 4.67 12.69 -6.43
CA PHE A 126 5.03 13.53 -5.29
C PHE A 126 4.99 15.02 -5.66
N LYS A 127 4.42 15.81 -4.76
CA LYS A 127 4.54 17.25 -4.70
C LYS A 127 5.59 17.63 -3.67
N VAL A 128 6.59 18.40 -4.10
CA VAL A 128 7.63 18.96 -3.24
C VAL A 128 7.45 20.47 -3.16
N ASP A 129 7.21 20.97 -1.96
CA ASP A 129 7.15 22.40 -1.66
C ASP A 129 8.38 22.78 -0.83
N VAL A 130 9.13 23.80 -1.24
CA VAL A 130 10.31 24.30 -0.51
C VAL A 130 10.05 25.74 -0.11
N TYR A 131 10.27 26.06 1.17
CA TYR A 131 10.16 27.44 1.65
C TYR A 131 11.13 27.74 2.78
N CYS A 132 11.51 29.01 2.89
CA CYS A 132 12.33 29.53 3.98
C CYS A 132 11.39 30.24 4.97
N PRO A 133 11.18 29.70 6.19
CA PRO A 133 10.29 30.33 7.16
C PRO A 133 10.74 31.73 7.61
N THR A 134 12.04 32.05 7.50
CA THR A 134 12.56 33.40 7.75
C THR A 134 12.36 34.29 6.51
N ALA A 135 11.24 34.99 6.46
CA ALA A 135 11.00 36.06 5.49
C ALA A 135 11.77 37.32 5.93
N GLY A 136 12.99 37.52 5.43
CA GLY A 136 13.83 38.68 5.73
C GLY A 136 15.21 38.58 5.09
N LYS A 137 15.89 39.72 4.93
CA LYS A 137 17.20 39.85 4.27
C LYS A 137 18.15 38.73 4.71
N THR A 138 18.49 37.86 3.77
CA THR A 138 19.49 36.81 3.97
C THR A 138 20.84 37.48 4.22
N GLU A 139 21.44 37.24 5.38
CA GLU A 139 22.78 37.72 5.69
C GLU A 139 23.83 36.74 5.13
N VAL A 140 24.85 37.29 4.49
CA VAL A 140 25.96 36.50 3.94
C VAL A 140 26.65 35.76 5.11
N GLU A 141 27.03 34.51 4.88
CA GLU A 141 27.71 33.63 5.85
C GLU A 141 26.89 33.22 7.10
N LYS A 142 25.59 33.52 7.17
CA LYS A 142 24.72 33.00 8.23
C LYS A 142 23.89 31.79 7.79
N PRO A 143 23.69 30.79 8.67
CA PRO A 143 22.85 29.64 8.37
C PRO A 143 21.40 30.08 8.17
N MET A 144 20.74 29.49 7.18
CA MET A 144 19.31 29.70 6.92
C MET A 144 18.54 28.40 7.15
N ASN A 145 17.32 28.54 7.66
CA ASN A 145 16.40 27.41 7.77
C ASN A 145 15.67 27.25 6.45
N VAL A 146 15.71 26.03 5.90
CA VAL A 146 14.92 25.63 4.74
C VAL A 146 13.99 24.51 5.19
N VAL A 147 12.71 24.64 4.86
CA VAL A 147 11.72 23.59 5.09
C VAL A 147 11.34 22.98 3.74
N VAL A 148 11.53 21.67 3.64
CA VAL A 148 11.10 20.88 2.49
C VAL A 148 9.90 20.04 2.91
N LYS A 149 8.75 20.27 2.29
CA LYS A 149 7.53 19.48 2.46
C LYS A 149 7.34 18.59 1.25
N VAL A 150 7.40 17.28 1.47
CA VAL A 150 7.05 16.27 0.46
C VAL A 150 5.67 15.72 0.79
N SER A 151 4.79 15.65 -0.20
CA SER A 151 3.44 15.09 -0.10
C SER A 151 3.07 14.37 -1.38
N GLY A 152 2.09 13.48 -1.36
CA GLY A 152 1.64 12.78 -2.55
C GLY A 152 1.38 11.30 -2.28
N GLU A 153 1.34 10.52 -3.37
CA GLU A 153 1.03 9.09 -3.36
C GLU A 153 2.23 8.30 -3.89
N GLY A 154 2.61 7.22 -3.20
CA GLY A 154 3.76 6.42 -3.56
C GLY A 154 4.36 5.72 -2.34
N ASN A 155 5.59 5.26 -2.46
CA ASN A 155 6.29 4.53 -1.40
C ASN A 155 6.98 5.45 -0.35
N ILE A 156 6.29 6.52 0.08
CA ILE A 156 6.82 7.53 1.00
C ILE A 156 7.33 6.91 2.31
N MET A 157 6.71 5.83 2.80
CA MET A 157 7.13 5.17 4.05
C MET A 157 8.56 4.62 3.99
N ASP A 158 9.02 4.22 2.79
CA ASP A 158 10.36 3.68 2.56
C ASP A 158 11.31 4.70 1.94
N MET A 159 10.83 5.93 1.71
CA MET A 159 11.61 7.00 1.11
C MET A 159 12.73 7.44 2.05
N LYS A 160 13.97 7.37 1.56
CA LYS A 160 15.11 7.98 2.23
C LYS A 160 15.27 9.41 1.71
N LEU A 161 15.25 10.37 2.62
CA LEU A 161 15.60 11.75 2.27
C LEU A 161 17.04 11.79 1.71
N PRO A 162 17.32 12.75 0.81
CA PRO A 162 18.69 13.04 0.40
C PRO A 162 19.56 13.22 1.64
N ASP A 163 20.75 12.61 1.62
CA ASP A 163 21.75 12.86 2.64
C ASP A 163 22.67 13.89 2.02
N ASP A 164 22.40 15.15 2.30
CA ASP A 164 23.10 16.32 1.78
C ASP A 164 24.35 16.64 2.62
N GLY A 165 24.70 15.81 3.60
CA GLY A 165 25.83 16.02 4.50
C GLY A 165 25.61 17.19 5.47
N ILE A 166 24.42 17.80 5.45
CA ILE A 166 24.02 18.88 6.35
C ILE A 166 23.33 18.25 7.55
N PRO A 167 23.78 18.49 8.79
CA PRO A 167 23.15 17.91 9.97
C PRO A 167 21.71 18.42 10.13
N LEU A 168 20.74 17.55 9.87
CA LEU A 168 19.32 17.83 10.06
C LEU A 168 18.97 17.72 11.56
N TYR A 169 18.83 18.86 12.23
CA TYR A 169 18.25 18.91 13.58
C TYR A 169 16.72 18.85 13.49
N GLY A 170 16.15 17.64 13.36
CA GLY A 170 14.71 17.42 13.26
C GLY A 170 14.12 16.60 14.42
N ARG A 171 13.12 17.14 15.11
CA ARG A 171 12.23 16.39 16.02
C ARG A 171 11.16 15.68 15.17
N LYS A 172 11.06 14.36 15.31
CA LYS A 172 9.89 13.61 14.82
C LYS A 172 8.67 14.01 15.66
N SER A 173 7.61 14.48 15.00
CA SER A 173 6.25 14.58 15.56
C SER A 173 5.46 13.34 15.19
#